data_AF-A0A7D7ZSV4-F1
#
_entry.id   AF-A0A7D7ZSV4-F1
#
_cell.length_a   1.000
_cell.length_b   1.000
_cell.length_c   1.000
_cell.angle_alpha   90.00
_cell.angle_beta   90.00
_cell.angle_gamma   90.00
#
_symmetry.space_group_name_H-M   'P 1'
#
loop_
_entity.id
_entity.type
_entity.pdbx_description
1 polymer ?
#
loop_
_entity_poly.entity_id
_entity_poly.type
_entity_poly.pdbx_seq_one_letter_code
_entity_poly.pdbx_strand_id
1 'polypeptide(L)'
;MFLKKEYQLLTIKEVEAYIKENGYLPKMPSEKEVEKNGVLLGQMNKKLLEKIEELTLYTIAQENKLKKQEERLKEQNQKNKELEARLAKLELLLLKESPEKE
;
A
#
# COMPACT_ATOMS: atom_id res chain seq x y z
N MET A 1 21.15 9.55 -1.77
CA MET A 1 20.47 8.30 -2.15
C MET A 1 21.55 7.35 -2.62
N PHE A 2 21.71 6.23 -1.91
CA PHE A 2 22.59 5.11 -2.22
C PHE A 2 22.12 4.35 -3.45
N LEU A 3 20.81 4.38 -3.75
CA LEU A 3 20.29 3.91 -5.03
C LEU A 3 20.77 4.83 -6.16
N LYS A 4 21.50 4.25 -7.12
CA LYS A 4 21.95 4.92 -8.33
C LYS A 4 20.76 5.26 -9.23
N LYS A 5 20.93 6.22 -10.16
CA LYS A 5 19.88 6.61 -11.11
C LYS A 5 19.40 5.46 -11.99
N GLU A 6 20.26 4.48 -12.28
CA GLU A 6 19.93 3.30 -13.06
C GLU A 6 19.33 2.16 -12.22
N TYR A 7 19.08 2.39 -10.92
CA TYR A 7 18.54 1.35 -10.06
C TYR A 7 17.09 1.03 -10.42
N GLN A 8 16.89 -0.13 -11.02
CA GLN A 8 15.56 -0.68 -11.24
C GLN A 8 14.98 -1.18 -9.92
N LEU A 9 14.07 -0.37 -9.37
CA LEU A 9 13.25 -0.73 -8.21
C LEU A 9 12.18 -1.73 -8.68
N LEU A 10 12.21 -2.93 -8.13
CA LEU A 10 11.20 -3.94 -8.39
C LEU A 10 9.86 -3.51 -7.79
N THR A 11 8.77 -4.04 -8.29
CA THR A 11 7.48 -3.92 -7.61
C THR A 11 7.44 -4.88 -6.41
N ILE A 12 6.60 -4.57 -5.40
CA ILE A 12 6.39 -5.48 -4.26
C ILE A 12 5.94 -6.88 -4.72
N LYS A 13 5.19 -6.99 -5.82
CA LYS A 13 4.77 -8.27 -6.38
C LYS A 13 5.93 -9.08 -6.94
N GLU A 14 6.85 -8.43 -7.65
CA GLU A 14 8.06 -9.08 -8.17
C GLU A 14 8.99 -9.50 -7.03
N VAL A 15 9.13 -8.67 -5.99
CA VAL A 15 9.88 -9.02 -4.79
C VAL A 15 9.25 -10.23 -4.09
N GLU A 16 7.93 -10.26 -3.92
CA GLU A 16 7.20 -11.39 -3.33
C GLU A 16 7.41 -12.68 -4.14
N ALA A 17 7.26 -12.62 -5.46
CA ALA A 17 7.48 -13.76 -6.34
C ALA A 17 8.91 -14.29 -6.21
N TYR A 18 9.91 -13.40 -6.22
CA TYR A 18 11.30 -13.79 -6.06
C TYR A 18 11.57 -14.46 -4.70
N ILE A 19 11.02 -13.93 -3.60
CA ILE A 19 11.19 -14.52 -2.27
C ILE A 19 10.53 -15.91 -2.22
N LYS A 20 9.35 -16.08 -2.82
CA LYS A 20 8.68 -17.39 -2.86
C LYS A 20 9.47 -18.43 -3.64
N GLU A 21 10.12 -18.03 -4.72
CA GLU A 21 10.92 -18.92 -5.56
C GLU A 21 12.30 -19.23 -4.95
N ASN A 22 12.96 -18.23 -4.37
CA ASN A 22 14.38 -18.33 -3.98
C ASN A 22 14.60 -18.44 -2.46
N GLY A 23 13.65 -18.00 -1.64
CA GLY A 23 13.75 -18.01 -0.17
C GLY A 23 14.56 -16.86 0.43
N TYR A 24 15.02 -15.89 -0.36
CA TYR A 24 15.76 -14.71 0.10
C TYR A 24 15.46 -13.49 -0.78
N LEU A 25 15.90 -12.31 -0.34
CA LEU A 25 15.64 -11.05 -1.03
C LEU A 25 16.45 -10.92 -2.34
N PRO A 26 15.89 -10.30 -3.39
CA PRO A 26 16.63 -9.97 -4.59
C PRO A 26 17.91 -9.17 -4.26
N LYS A 27 19.02 -9.50 -4.94
CA LYS A 27 20.35 -8.88 -4.76
C LYS A 27 21.00 -9.11 -3.38
N MET A 28 20.39 -9.89 -2.48
CA MET A 28 21.04 -10.40 -1.28
C MET A 28 21.61 -11.79 -1.55
N PRO A 29 22.74 -12.16 -0.94
CA PRO A 29 23.24 -13.52 -1.02
C PRO A 29 22.29 -14.47 -0.29
N SER A 30 22.20 -15.72 -0.75
CA SER A 30 21.48 -16.75 -0.02
C SER A 30 22.25 -17.15 1.24
N GLU A 31 21.57 -17.75 2.22
CA GLU A 31 22.23 -18.30 3.42
C GLU A 31 23.38 -19.25 3.05
N LYS A 32 23.13 -20.20 2.14
CA LYS A 32 24.16 -21.12 1.62
C LYS A 32 25.38 -20.43 0.99
N GLU A 33 25.19 -19.31 0.30
CA GLU A 33 26.31 -18.55 -0.29
C GLU A 33 27.14 -17.87 0.80
N VAL A 34 26.48 -17.33 1.83
CA VAL A 34 27.14 -16.70 2.99
C VAL A 34 27.90 -17.74 3.80
N GLU A 35 27.34 -18.93 4.04
CA GLU A 35 28.04 -20.02 4.75
C GLU A 35 29.26 -20.53 3.99
N LYS A 36 29.14 -20.70 2.66
CA LYS A 36 30.21 -21.27 1.84
C LYS A 36 31.36 -20.29 1.59
N ASN A 37 31.03 -19.04 1.27
CA ASN A 37 32.01 -18.07 0.77
C ASN A 37 32.33 -16.96 1.79
N GLY A 38 31.61 -16.93 2.92
CA GLY A 38 31.60 -15.77 3.81
C GLY A 38 30.98 -14.55 3.13
N VAL A 39 30.98 -13.42 3.83
CA VAL A 39 30.70 -12.12 3.23
C VAL A 39 31.61 -11.06 3.80
N LEU A 40 32.08 -10.14 2.96
CA LEU A 40 32.77 -8.96 3.43
C LEU A 40 31.77 -8.02 4.10
N LEU A 41 31.99 -7.70 5.38
CA LEU A 41 31.10 -6.88 6.19
C LEU A 41 30.73 -5.55 5.52
N GLY A 42 31.69 -4.87 4.91
CA GLY A 42 31.45 -3.63 4.16
C GLY A 42 30.53 -3.80 2.95
N GLN A 43 30.62 -4.94 2.25
CA GLN A 43 29.72 -5.23 1.12
C GLN A 43 28.31 -5.54 1.60
N MET A 44 28.18 -6.28 2.71
CA MET A 44 26.87 -6.58 3.31
C MET A 44 26.21 -5.30 3.82
N ASN A 45 26.94 -4.43 4.52
CA ASN A 45 26.41 -3.15 4.98
C ASN A 45 25.93 -2.26 3.82
N LYS A 46 26.66 -2.25 2.70
CA LYS A 46 26.22 -1.53 1.51
C LYS A 46 24.91 -2.09 0.94
N LYS A 47 24.80 -3.43 0.81
CA LYS A 47 23.56 -4.08 0.35
C LYS A 47 22.39 -3.82 1.30
N LEU A 48 22.62 -3.82 2.61
CA LEU A 48 21.61 -3.48 3.61
C LEU A 48 21.12 -2.04 3.47
N LEU A 49 22.03 -1.07 3.26
CA LEU A 49 21.65 0.32 3.00
C LEU A 49 20.81 0.46 1.73
N GLU A 50 21.17 -0.23 0.65
CA GLU A 50 20.35 -0.29 -0.57
C GLU A 50 18.93 -0.81 -0.26
N LYS A 51 18.81 -1.87 0.56
CA LYS A 51 17.50 -2.42 0.96
C LYS A 51 16.70 -1.50 1.87
N ILE A 52 17.35 -0.76 2.76
CA ILE A 52 16.69 0.25 3.60
C ILE A 52 16.12 1.37 2.73
N GLU A 53 16.85 1.83 1.71
CA GLU A 53 16.33 2.84 0.79
C GLU A 53 15.16 2.30 -0.05
N GLU A 54 15.24 1.06 -0.57
CA GLU A 54 14.11 0.42 -1.25
C GLU A 54 12.87 0.32 -0.35
N LEU A 55 13.05 -0.16 0.88
CA LEU A 55 11.98 -0.26 1.87
C LEU A 55 11.37 1.11 2.15
N THR A 56 12.19 2.14 2.31
CA THR A 56 11.74 3.52 2.54
C THR A 56 10.88 4.02 1.38
N LEU A 57 11.28 3.75 0.13
CA LEU A 57 10.49 4.11 -1.06
C LEU A 57 9.16 3.36 -1.09
N TYR A 58 9.13 2.07 -0.77
CA TYR A 58 7.89 1.32 -0.68
C TYR A 58 6.98 1.87 0.41
N THR A 59 7.51 2.21 1.58
CA THR A 59 6.74 2.81 2.68
C THR A 59 6.15 4.16 2.30
N ILE A 60 6.92 5.04 1.64
CA ILE A 60 6.41 6.32 1.13
C ILE A 60 5.28 6.08 0.11
N ALA A 61 5.44 5.11 -0.80
CA ALA A 61 4.41 4.78 -1.78
C ALA A 61 3.14 4.22 -1.12
N GLN A 62 3.28 3.40 -0.08
CA GLN A 62 2.17 2.85 0.71
C GLN A 62 1.44 3.95 1.48
N GLU A 63 2.16 4.85 2.16
CA GLU A 63 1.59 5.99 2.88
C GLU A 63 0.77 6.89 1.95
N ASN A 64 1.31 7.19 0.76
CA ASN A 64 0.59 7.97 -0.25
C ASN A 64 -0.67 7.26 -0.75
N LYS A 65 -0.65 5.93 -0.87
CA LYS A 65 -1.83 5.14 -1.24
C LYS A 65 -2.87 5.15 -0.13
N LEU A 66 -2.45 5.02 1.14
CA LEU A 66 -3.33 5.07 2.30
C LEU A 66 -4.05 6.41 2.39
N LYS A 67 -3.32 7.53 2.30
CA LYS A 67 -3.92 8.88 2.29
C LYS A 67 -4.99 9.06 1.21
N LYS A 68 -4.69 8.61 -0.02
CA LYS A 68 -5.66 8.64 -1.13
C LYS A 68 -6.90 7.78 -0.84
N GLN A 69 -6.75 6.64 -0.17
CA GLN A 69 -7.87 5.80 0.21
C GLN A 69 -8.70 6.44 1.32
N GLU A 70 -8.07 7.05 2.32
CA GLU A 70 -8.75 7.79 3.39
C GLU A 70 -9.56 8.98 2.85
N GLU A 71 -9.00 9.74 1.91
CA GLU A 71 -9.71 10.84 1.23
C GLU A 71 -10.95 10.34 0.50
N ARG A 72 -10.83 9.24 -0.27
CA ARG A 72 -11.97 8.62 -0.97
C ARG A 72 -13.03 8.11 0.00
N LEU A 73 -12.62 7.51 1.11
CA LEU A 73 -13.56 7.04 2.15
C LEU A 73 -14.30 8.21 2.79
N LYS A 74 -13.61 9.32 3.08
CA LYS A 74 -14.25 10.54 3.59
C LYS A 74 -15.28 11.09 2.60
N GLU A 75 -14.92 11.17 1.31
CA GLU A 75 -15.84 11.63 0.26
C GLU A 75 -17.06 10.72 0.13
N GLN A 76 -16.85 9.39 0.15
CA GLN A 76 -17.94 8.43 0.04
C GLN A 76 -18.87 8.47 1.27
N ASN A 77 -18.31 8.61 2.47
CA ASN A 77 -19.10 8.77 3.69
C ASN A 77 -19.94 10.05 3.68
N GLN A 78 -19.40 11.15 3.12
CA GLN A 78 -20.15 12.38 2.97
C GLN A 78 -21.33 12.20 2.00
N LYS A 79 -21.09 11.57 0.84
CA LYS A 79 -22.16 11.24 -0.13
C LYS A 79 -23.24 10.35 0.49
N ASN A 80 -22.85 9.35 1.27
CA ASN A 80 -23.81 8.47 1.95
C ASN A 80 -24.70 9.25 2.92
N LYS A 81 -24.12 10.14 3.75
CA LYS A 81 -24.90 11.00 4.65
C LYS A 81 -25.89 11.90 3.92
N GLU A 82 -25.47 12.47 2.79
CA GLU A 82 -26.35 13.30 1.97
C GLU A 82 -27.51 12.51 1.35
N LEU A 83 -27.24 11.28 0.91
CA LEU A 83 -28.26 10.37 0.41
C LEU A 83 -29.23 9.95 1.51
N GLU A 84 -28.74 9.60 2.70
CA GLU A 84 -29.56 9.28 3.88
C GLU A 84 -30.49 10.44 4.24
N ALA A 85 -29.98 11.68 4.25
CA ALA A 85 -30.79 12.86 4.53
C ALA A 85 -31.88 13.11 3.45
N ARG A 86 -31.55 12.86 2.18
CA ARG A 86 -32.53 12.95 1.07
C ARG A 86 -33.61 11.89 1.18
N LEU A 87 -33.24 10.65 1.53
CA LEU A 87 -34.18 9.56 1.76
C LEU A 87 -35.14 9.89 2.90
N ALA A 88 -34.63 10.34 4.05
CA ALA A 88 -35.48 10.74 5.18
C ALA A 88 -36.46 11.87 4.82
N LYS A 89 -36.03 12.84 4.00
CA LYS A 89 -36.92 13.91 3.53
C LYS A 89 -38.03 13.39 2.61
N LEU A 90 -37.71 12.44 1.73
CA LEU A 90 -38.70 11.81 0.85
C LEU A 90 -39.70 10.97 1.64
N GLU A 91 -39.25 10.18 2.61
CA GLU A 91 -40.12 9.42 3.52
C GLU A 91 -41.11 10.32 4.26
N LEU A 92 -40.65 11.49 4.74
CA LEU A 92 -41.50 12.46 5.43
C LEU A 92 -42.54 13.10 4.49
N LEU A 93 -42.19 13.33 3.22
CA LEU A 93 -43.13 13.83 2.22
C LEU A 93 -44.20 12.80 1.88
N LEU A 94 -43.82 11.53 1.70
CA LEU A 94 -44.76 10.43 1.43
C LEU A 94 -45.77 10.24 2.57
N LEU A 95 -45.34 10.38 3.83
CA LEU A 95 -46.24 10.34 4.99
C LEU A 95 -47.24 11.50 5.00
N LYS A 96 -46.83 12.69 4.54
CA LYS A 96 -47.68 13.89 4.47
C LYS A 96 -48.66 13.90 3.30
N GLU A 97 -48.39 13.13 2.24
CA GLU A 97 -49.28 12.94 1.09
C GLU A 97 -50.22 11.73 1.26
N SER A 98 -50.17 11.03 2.41
CA SER A 98 -51.12 9.97 2.78
C SER A 98 -52.31 10.38 3.68
N PRO A 99 -52.84 11.63 3.71
CA PRO A 99 -54.19 11.85 4.23
C PRO A 99 -55.20 11.49 3.14
N GLU A 100 -56.28 10.81 3.51
CA GLU A 100 -57.40 10.35 2.67
C GLU A 100 -57.24 8.95 2.03
N LYS A 101 -57.23 7.93 2.89
CA LYS A 101 -58.04 6.73 2.66
C LYS A 101 -58.78 6.35 3.94
N GLU A 102 -59.81 7.12 4.26
CA GLU A 102 -61.06 6.67 4.90
C GLU A 102 -62.13 7.75 4.78
#